data_AF-A0A973GPE9-F1
#
_entry.id   AF-A0A973GPE9-F1
#
_cell.length_a   1.000
_cell.length_b   1.000
_cell.length_c   1.000
_cell.angle_alpha   90.00
_cell.angle_beta   90.00
_cell.angle_gamma   90.00
#
_symmetry.space_group_name_H-M   'P 1'
#
loop_
_entity.id
_entity.type
_entity.pdbx_description
1 polymer ?
#
loop_
_entity_poly.entity_id
_entity_poly.type
_entity_poly.pdbx_seq_one_letter_code
_entity_poly.pdbx_strand_id
1 'polypeptide(L)'
;MASIRTIIAEKVQEHLNNADWKAAITEMEILFSIHQDPLIRVRIGDVRQKLNRKDEAIQEYLLAADLFAERGFFVKALAQYRLALRLDPSNMDIRSKRERLLMSCPVVTWKREPVEYRPPEPIGVTCSPY
;
A
#
# COMPACT_ATOMS: atom_id res chain seq x y z
N MET A 1 -14.90 14.35 25.38
CA MET A 1 -13.47 14.24 25.74
C MET A 1 -12.68 13.79 24.52
N ALA A 2 -11.61 14.51 24.15
CA ALA A 2 -10.70 14.03 23.11
C ALA A 2 -9.94 12.79 23.61
N SER A 3 -9.85 11.74 22.79
CA SER A 3 -9.08 10.55 23.15
C SER A 3 -7.58 10.85 23.12
N ILE A 4 -6.77 10.19 23.96
CA ILE A 4 -5.30 10.36 23.97
C ILE A 4 -4.70 10.22 22.57
N ARG A 5 -5.23 9.27 21.77
CA ARG A 5 -4.87 9.05 20.37
C ARG A 5 -5.07 10.28 19.48
N THR A 6 -6.18 11.02 19.65
CA THR A 6 -6.47 12.20 18.81
C THR A 6 -5.55 13.36 19.16
N ILE A 7 -5.20 13.52 20.43
CA ILE A 7 -4.24 14.55 20.89
C ILE A 7 -2.86 14.33 20.26
N ILE A 8 -2.37 13.07 20.27
CA ILE A 8 -1.08 12.74 19.66
C ILE A 8 -1.14 12.90 18.13
N ALA A 9 -2.25 12.49 17.49
CA ALA A 9 -2.41 12.68 16.05
C ALA A 9 -2.42 14.16 15.63
N GLU A 10 -2.97 15.04 16.47
CA GLU A 10 -2.98 16.49 16.26
C GLU A 10 -1.57 17.07 16.39
N LYS A 11 -0.80 16.67 17.41
CA LYS A 11 0.63 17.02 17.54
C LYS A 11 1.46 16.57 16.36
N VAL A 12 1.23 15.35 15.87
CA VAL A 12 1.91 14.86 14.65
C VAL A 12 1.60 15.78 13.48
N GLN A 13 0.34 16.21 13.31
CA GLN A 13 -0.03 17.12 12.23
C GLN A 13 0.63 18.49 12.36
N GLU A 14 0.77 19.01 13.58
CA GLU A 14 1.50 20.24 13.87
C GLU A 14 2.98 20.12 13.49
N HIS A 15 3.67 19.06 13.91
CA HIS A 15 5.06 18.82 13.52
C HIS A 15 5.24 18.63 12.02
N LEU A 16 4.26 18.03 11.33
CA LEU A 16 4.26 17.93 9.87
C LEU A 16 4.14 19.30 9.18
N ASN A 17 3.37 20.23 9.76
CA ASN A 17 3.23 21.60 9.26
C ASN A 17 4.49 22.43 9.53
N ASN A 18 5.12 22.23 10.68
CA ASN A 18 6.36 22.91 11.07
C ASN A 18 7.61 22.33 10.38
N ALA A 19 7.46 21.28 9.57
CA ALA A 19 8.53 20.52 8.92
C ALA A 19 9.52 19.86 9.91
N ASP A 20 9.11 19.64 11.16
CA ASP A 20 9.88 18.94 12.19
C ASP A 20 9.73 17.42 12.03
N TRP A 21 10.28 16.89 10.94
CA TRP A 21 10.13 15.47 10.59
C TRP A 21 10.65 14.51 11.65
N LYS A 22 11.70 14.89 12.39
CA LYS A 22 12.29 14.05 13.45
C LYS A 22 11.35 13.89 14.64
N ALA A 23 10.77 15.00 15.12
CA ALA A 23 9.81 14.99 16.22
C ALA A 23 8.49 14.30 15.81
N ALA A 24 8.08 14.50 14.56
CA ALA A 24 6.91 13.81 14.01
C ALA A 24 7.07 12.27 14.05
N ILE A 25 8.26 11.75 13.73
CA ILE A 25 8.55 10.31 13.78
C ILE A 25 8.43 9.79 15.22
N THR A 26 9.03 10.47 16.20
CA THR A 26 8.98 10.04 17.60
C THR A 26 7.55 10.01 18.15
N GLU A 27 6.74 11.03 17.83
CA GLU A 27 5.33 11.07 18.23
C GLU A 27 4.50 9.98 17.54
N MET A 28 4.81 9.64 16.28
CA MET A 28 4.19 8.52 15.57
C MET A 28 4.57 7.16 16.18
N GLU A 29 5.80 6.98 16.66
CA GLU A 29 6.23 5.75 17.35
C GLU A 29 5.49 5.57 18.69
N ILE A 30 5.28 6.66 19.43
CA ILE A 30 4.45 6.65 20.65
C ILE A 30 3.00 6.30 20.29
N LEU A 31 2.47 6.89 19.21
CA LEU A 31 1.13 6.57 18.71
C LEU A 31 0.99 5.09 18.35
N PHE A 32 2.01 4.51 17.72
CA PHE A 32 2.06 3.09 17.37
C PHE A 32 2.07 2.18 18.61
N SER A 33 2.75 2.60 19.67
CA SER A 33 2.78 1.85 20.94
C SER A 33 1.41 1.81 21.62
N ILE A 34 0.60 2.87 21.47
CA ILE A 34 -0.77 2.92 22.00
C ILE A 34 -1.73 2.12 21.12
N HIS A 35 -1.54 2.20 19.81
CA HIS A 35 -2.38 1.54 18.82
C HIS A 35 -1.51 1.05 17.69
N GLN A 36 -1.28 -0.27 17.62
CA GLN A 36 -0.38 -0.91 16.66
C GLN A 36 -0.94 -0.89 15.22
N ASP A 37 -1.37 0.26 14.72
CA ASP A 37 -1.90 0.44 13.37
C ASP A 37 -0.76 0.33 12.33
N PRO A 38 -0.86 -0.58 11.35
CA PRO A 38 0.07 -0.63 10.24
C PRO A 38 0.14 0.70 9.48
N LEU A 39 -0.97 1.48 9.45
CA LEU A 39 -1.01 2.76 8.75
C LEU A 39 -0.05 3.80 9.35
N ILE A 40 0.22 3.75 10.66
CA ILE A 40 1.17 4.65 11.30
C ILE A 40 2.58 4.40 10.77
N ARG A 41 2.98 3.13 10.59
CA ARG A 41 4.26 2.77 9.98
C ARG A 41 4.39 3.25 8.53
N VAL A 42 3.32 3.16 7.75
CA VAL A 42 3.29 3.71 6.38
C VAL A 42 3.58 5.22 6.41
N ARG A 43 2.93 5.96 7.31
CA ARG A 43 3.17 7.42 7.45
C ARG A 43 4.61 7.73 7.88
N ILE A 44 5.20 6.94 8.78
CA ILE A 44 6.62 7.08 9.15
C ILE A 44 7.50 6.84 7.92
N GLY A 45 7.21 5.81 7.11
CA GLY A 45 7.89 5.54 5.85
C GLY A 45 7.84 6.73 4.89
N ASP A 46 6.66 7.33 4.69
CA ASP A 46 6.48 8.49 3.82
C ASP A 46 7.29 9.71 4.29
N VAL A 47 7.36 9.92 5.62
CA VAL A 47 8.15 11.00 6.21
C VAL A 47 9.65 10.74 6.08
N ARG A 48 10.11 9.50 6.25
CA ARG A 48 11.51 9.11 6.02
C ARG A 48 11.89 9.23 4.54
N GLN A 49 10.96 8.95 3.62
CA GLN A 49 11.15 9.17 2.20
C GLN A 49 11.35 10.66 1.89
N LYS A 50 10.57 11.57 2.52
CA LYS A 50 10.78 13.03 2.40
C LYS A 50 12.15 13.47 2.91
N LEU A 51 12.69 12.79 3.93
CA LEU A 51 14.04 12.99 4.44
C LEU A 51 15.15 12.35 3.59
N ASN A 52 14.79 11.80 2.41
CA ASN A 52 15.69 11.08 1.50
C ASN A 52 16.34 9.82 2.11
N ARG A 53 15.78 9.29 3.21
CA ARG A 53 16.21 8.06 3.89
C ARG A 53 15.43 6.88 3.35
N LYS A 54 15.74 6.49 2.11
CA LYS A 54 15.01 5.44 1.40
C LYS A 54 15.14 4.07 2.06
N ASP A 55 16.33 3.73 2.56
CA ASP A 55 16.60 2.44 3.21
C ASP A 55 15.76 2.27 4.49
N GLU A 56 15.72 3.32 5.32
CA GLU A 56 14.90 3.33 6.54
C GLU A 56 13.40 3.33 6.23
N ALA A 57 12.97 3.96 5.12
CA ALA A 57 11.59 3.96 4.69
C ALA A 57 11.14 2.57 4.19
N ILE A 58 12.00 1.88 3.44
CA ILE A 58 11.77 0.51 2.98
C ILE A 58 11.49 -0.40 4.17
N GLN A 59 12.29 -0.34 5.23
CA GLN A 59 12.08 -1.16 6.43
C GLN A 59 10.71 -0.92 7.07
N GLU A 60 10.25 0.33 7.16
CA GLU A 60 8.92 0.63 7.72
C GLU A 60 7.78 0.13 6.83
N TYR A 61 7.91 0.23 5.50
CA TYR A 61 6.91 -0.34 4.60
C TYR A 61 6.84 -1.86 4.69
N LEU A 62 7.97 -2.54 4.89
CA LEU A 62 7.99 -3.99 5.12
C LEU A 62 7.29 -4.36 6.43
N LEU A 63 7.58 -3.65 7.51
CA LEU A 63 6.91 -3.87 8.80
C LEU A 63 5.41 -3.58 8.71
N ALA A 64 5.00 -2.53 7.99
CA ALA A 64 3.59 -2.28 7.71
C ALA A 64 2.94 -3.40 6.89
N ALA A 65 3.65 -3.91 5.87
CA ALA A 65 3.17 -5.01 5.03
C ALA A 65 2.95 -6.28 5.84
N ASP A 66 3.91 -6.64 6.70
CA ASP A 66 3.85 -7.81 7.55
C ASP A 66 2.65 -7.71 8.52
N LEU A 67 2.43 -6.56 9.15
CA LEU A 67 1.26 -6.34 10.01
C LEU A 67 -0.08 -6.35 9.23
N PHE A 68 -0.10 -5.86 7.99
CA PHE A 68 -1.29 -5.98 7.14
C PHE A 68 -1.58 -7.44 6.77
N ALA A 69 -0.54 -8.23 6.51
CA ALA A 69 -0.66 -9.66 6.22
C ALA A 69 -1.18 -10.44 7.44
N GLU A 70 -0.66 -10.17 8.63
CA GLU A 70 -1.14 -10.76 9.89
C GLU A 70 -2.63 -10.46 10.15
N ARG A 71 -3.09 -9.27 9.76
CA ARG A 71 -4.50 -8.87 9.85
C ARG A 71 -5.39 -9.41 8.71
N GLY A 72 -4.83 -10.13 7.74
CA GLY A 72 -5.55 -10.65 6.57
C GLY A 72 -5.81 -9.61 5.46
N PHE A 73 -5.21 -8.42 5.53
CA PHE A 73 -5.34 -7.37 4.51
C PHE A 73 -4.27 -7.52 3.41
N PHE A 74 -4.31 -8.62 2.66
CA PHE A 74 -3.28 -8.98 1.67
C PHE A 74 -3.10 -7.94 0.56
N VAL A 75 -4.17 -7.31 0.07
CA VAL A 75 -4.10 -6.27 -0.98
C VAL A 75 -3.31 -5.06 -0.48
N LYS A 76 -3.50 -4.66 0.78
CA LYS A 76 -2.78 -3.53 1.39
C LYS A 76 -1.31 -3.87 1.61
N ALA A 77 -1.02 -5.09 2.10
CA ALA A 77 0.34 -5.58 2.24
C ALA A 77 1.09 -5.60 0.89
N LEU A 78 0.43 -6.10 -0.17
CA LEU A 78 0.99 -6.12 -1.52
C LEU A 78 1.30 -4.72 -2.05
N ALA A 79 0.43 -3.74 -1.76
CA ALA A 79 0.67 -2.35 -2.12
C ALA A 79 1.92 -1.79 -1.41
N GLN A 80 2.14 -2.12 -0.13
CA GLN A 80 3.34 -1.71 0.60
C GLN A 80 4.61 -2.35 0.03
N TYR A 81 4.60 -3.66 -0.28
CA TYR A 81 5.75 -4.31 -0.94
C TYR A 81 6.04 -3.70 -2.31
N ARG A 82 5.01 -3.34 -3.08
CA ARG A 82 5.18 -2.65 -4.37
C ARG A 82 5.82 -1.27 -4.19
N LEU A 83 5.44 -0.54 -3.14
CA LEU A 83 6.03 0.76 -2.84
C LEU A 83 7.51 0.62 -2.46
N ALA A 84 7.84 -0.37 -1.63
CA ALA A 84 9.22 -0.68 -1.27
C ALA A 84 10.08 -1.05 -2.50
N LEU A 85 9.55 -1.89 -3.41
CA LEU A 85 10.23 -2.24 -4.67
C LEU A 85 10.39 -1.06 -5.64
N ARG A 86 9.59 0.02 -5.52
CA ARG A 86 9.81 1.24 -6.30
C ARG A 86 11.03 2.02 -5.79
N LEU A 87 11.33 1.92 -4.50
CA LEU A 87 12.48 2.57 -3.88
C LEU A 87 13.76 1.76 -4.14
N ASP A 88 13.67 0.44 -3.97
CA ASP A 88 14.76 -0.49 -4.26
C ASP A 88 14.25 -1.67 -5.11
N PRO A 89 14.33 -1.58 -6.44
CA PRO A 89 13.89 -2.64 -7.35
C PRO A 89 14.79 -3.87 -7.34
N SER A 90 16.04 -3.73 -6.88
CA SER A 90 17.06 -4.78 -6.86
C SER A 90 16.95 -5.68 -5.65
N ASN A 91 16.09 -5.32 -4.68
CA ASN A 91 15.91 -6.08 -3.46
C ASN A 91 15.15 -7.39 -3.70
N MET A 92 15.91 -8.48 -3.79
CA MET A 92 15.38 -9.82 -3.99
C MET A 92 14.59 -10.32 -2.77
N ASP A 93 14.90 -9.84 -1.56
CA ASP A 93 14.19 -10.26 -0.35
C ASP A 93 12.75 -9.74 -0.33
N ILE A 94 12.56 -8.48 -0.71
CA ILE A 94 11.22 -7.85 -0.82
C ILE A 94 10.40 -8.56 -1.88
N ARG A 95 11.01 -8.87 -3.03
CA ARG A 95 10.36 -9.60 -4.12
C ARG A 95 9.91 -10.99 -3.66
N SER A 96 10.79 -11.71 -2.97
CA SER A 96 10.52 -13.05 -2.43
C SER A 96 9.41 -13.02 -1.37
N LYS A 97 9.43 -12.05 -0.45
CA LYS A 97 8.36 -11.87 0.55
C LYS A 97 7.01 -11.59 -0.10
N ARG A 98 6.98 -10.69 -1.09
CA ARG A 98 5.79 -10.37 -1.87
C ARG A 98 5.24 -11.60 -2.58
N GLU A 99 6.09 -12.38 -3.23
CA GLU A 99 5.72 -13.62 -3.95
C GLU A 99 5.19 -14.70 -3.01
N ARG A 100 5.83 -14.87 -1.85
CA ARG A 100 5.33 -15.75 -0.78
C ARG A 100 3.92 -15.36 -0.36
N LEU A 101 3.64 -14.06 -0.21
CA LEU A 101 2.31 -13.57 0.14
C LEU A 101 1.28 -13.88 -0.97
N LEU A 102 1.66 -13.71 -2.24
CA LEU A 102 0.81 -14.07 -3.38
C LEU A 102 0.51 -15.57 -3.44
N MET A 103 1.48 -16.42 -3.14
CA MET A 103 1.27 -17.86 -3.09
C MET A 103 0.33 -18.25 -1.94
N SER A 104 0.45 -17.57 -0.80
CA SER A 104 -0.41 -17.80 0.37
C SER A 104 -1.84 -17.32 0.18
N CYS A 105 -2.09 -16.38 -0.73
CA CYS A 105 -3.39 -15.81 -0.98
C CYS A 105 -3.54 -15.48 -2.46
N PRO A 106 -4.42 -16.17 -3.21
CA PRO A 106 -4.69 -15.79 -4.58
C PRO A 106 -5.37 -14.42 -4.56
N VAL A 107 -4.56 -13.35 -4.70
CA VAL A 107 -5.09 -12.03 -4.94
C VAL A 107 -5.89 -12.15 -6.23
N VAL A 108 -7.18 -11.98 -6.08
CA VAL A 108 -8.21 -12.20 -7.09
C VAL A 108 -7.76 -11.61 -8.44
N THR A 109 -7.28 -12.47 -9.34
CA THR A 109 -6.93 -12.13 -10.73
C THR A 109 -8.20 -12.15 -11.58
N TRP A 110 -9.20 -11.31 -11.27
CA TRP A 110 -10.29 -11.04 -12.22
C TRP A 110 -10.19 -9.61 -12.74
N LYS A 111 -9.34 -9.44 -13.77
CA LYS A 111 -9.80 -8.85 -15.04
C LYS A 111 -8.69 -8.95 -16.09
N ARG A 112 -8.59 -10.10 -16.73
CA ARG A 112 -8.47 -10.21 -18.19
C ARG A 112 -9.14 -11.52 -18.59
N GLU A 113 -10.46 -11.51 -18.63
CA GLU A 113 -11.08 -12.27 -19.72
C GLU A 113 -10.57 -11.59 -21.01
N PRO A 114 -10.01 -12.32 -21.99
CA PRO A 114 -9.94 -11.77 -23.33
C PRO A 114 -11.37 -11.40 -23.68
N VAL A 115 -11.62 -10.13 -24.00
CA VAL A 115 -12.86 -9.75 -24.68
C VAL A 115 -12.89 -10.57 -25.97
N GLU A 116 -13.66 -11.66 -25.95
CA GLU A 116 -13.88 -12.49 -27.10
C GLU A 116 -14.60 -11.62 -28.13
N TYR A 117 -13.88 -11.24 -29.19
CA TYR A 117 -14.42 -10.42 -30.25
C TYR A 117 -15.54 -11.21 -30.93
N ARG A 118 -16.79 -10.85 -30.66
CA ARG A 118 -17.94 -11.32 -31.44
C ARG A 118 -17.99 -10.46 -32.72
N PRO A 119 -17.75 -11.00 -33.91
CA PRO A 119 -17.94 -10.26 -35.15
C PRO A 119 -19.41 -9.79 -35.22
N PRO A 120 -19.69 -8.57 -35.72
CA PRO A 120 -21.06 -8.14 -35.94
C PRO A 120 -21.75 -9.14 -36.87
N GLU A 121 -22.94 -9.60 -36.46
CA GLU A 121 -23.75 -10.49 -37.28
C GLU A 121 -23.99 -9.82 -38.65
N PRO A 122 -23.88 -10.56 -39.77
CA PRO A 122 -24.13 -9.98 -41.07
C PRO A 122 -25.55 -9.43 -41.07
N ILE A 123 -25.66 -8.12 -41.29
CA ILE A 123 -26.95 -7.45 -41.43
C ILE A 123 -27.60 -8.13 -42.64
N GLY A 124 -28.62 -8.94 -42.37
CA GLY A 124 -29.37 -9.64 -43.41
C GLY A 124 -30.06 -8.60 -44.28
N VAL A 125 -29.36 -8.11 -45.30
CA VAL A 125 -29.98 -7.45 -46.45
C VAL A 125 -30.72 -8.54 -47.21
N THR A 126 -31.93 -8.81 -46.77
CA THR A 126 -32.95 -9.40 -47.62
C THR A 126 -33.22 -8.38 -48.72
N CYS A 127 -32.49 -8.47 -49.84
CA CYS A 127 -33.00 -7.90 -51.08
C CYS A 127 -34.27 -8.68 -51.39
N SER A 128 -35.43 -8.09 -51.08
CA SER A 128 -36.71 -8.61 -51.55
C SER A 128 -36.75 -8.39 -53.06
N PRO A 129 -36.83 -9.45 -53.88
CA PRO A 129 -37.05 -9.26 -55.31
C PRO A 129 -38.54 -9.04 -55.53
N TYR A 130 -38.86 -7.87 -56.08
CA TYR A 130 -40.10 -7.50 -56.80
C TYR A 130 -41.45 -7.78 -56.13
#